data_AF-A0A2N5W8K2-F1
#
_entry.id   AF-A0A2N5W8K2-F1
#
_cell.length_a   1.000
_cell.length_b   1.000
_cell.length_c   1.000
_cell.angle_alpha   90.00
_cell.angle_beta   90.00
_cell.angle_gamma   90.00
#
_symmetry.space_group_name_H-M   'P 1'
#
loop_
_entity.id
_entity.type
_entity.pdbx_description
1 polymer ?
#
loop_
_entity_poly.entity_id
_entity_poly.type
_entity_poly.pdbx_seq_one_letter_code
_entity_poly.pdbx_strand_id
1 'polypeptide(L)'
;MRAEVTARLAAHRALNVHPLLPPHYRGAAPIQWQLANQEEEIGVLIQQLGHSGFDTGPILLQKPLHLPCCPYHHAKLTLADLADFLPLPLHIHHQPHLPLQTVPIQHV
;
A
#
# COMPACT_ATOMS: atom_id res chain seq x y z
N MET A 1 -30.05 -0.73 -1.54
CA MET A 1 -29.07 0.37 -1.67
C MET A 1 -27.62 -0.07 -1.37
N ARG A 2 -27.30 -0.64 -0.19
CA ARG A 2 -25.91 -1.02 0.16
C ARG A 2 -25.30 -2.12 -0.74
N ALA A 3 -26.04 -3.19 -1.01
CA ALA A 3 -25.53 -4.35 -1.77
C ALA A 3 -25.21 -4.03 -3.25
N GLU A 4 -26.00 -3.17 -3.89
CA GLU A 4 -25.83 -2.78 -5.28
C GLU A 4 -24.63 -1.84 -5.47
N VAL A 5 -24.39 -0.94 -4.51
CA VAL A 5 -23.18 -0.10 -4.49
C VAL A 5 -21.93 -0.96 -4.30
N THR A 6 -21.95 -1.91 -3.36
CA THR A 6 -20.83 -2.85 -3.16
C THR A 6 -20.57 -3.69 -4.40
N ALA A 7 -21.61 -4.19 -5.09
CA ALA A 7 -21.45 -4.96 -6.32
C ALA A 7 -20.87 -4.14 -7.48
N ARG A 8 -21.28 -2.87 -7.63
CA ARG A 8 -20.72 -1.97 -8.64
C ARG A 8 -19.26 -1.60 -8.35
N LEU A 9 -18.90 -1.41 -7.09
CA LEU A 9 -17.52 -1.18 -6.68
C LEU A 9 -16.65 -2.44 -6.83
N ALA A 10 -17.18 -3.63 -6.54
CA ALA A 10 -16.48 -4.89 -6.72
C ALA A 10 -16.20 -5.23 -8.20
N ALA A 11 -17.07 -4.77 -9.11
CA ALA A 11 -16.83 -4.85 -10.55
C ALA A 11 -15.65 -3.96 -11.01
N HIS A 12 -15.17 -3.06 -10.16
CA HIS A 12 -13.99 -2.24 -10.41
C HIS A 12 -12.87 -2.73 -9.50
N ARG A 13 -11.67 -2.93 -10.05
CA ARG A 13 -10.52 -3.27 -9.22
C ARG A 13 -10.16 -2.06 -8.37
N ALA A 14 -10.60 -2.06 -7.12
CA ALA A 14 -10.28 -1.02 -6.15
C ALA A 14 -8.80 -1.13 -5.74
N LEU A 15 -8.11 -0.01 -5.82
CA LEU A 15 -6.70 0.11 -5.46
C LEU A 15 -6.57 0.84 -4.13
N ASN A 16 -5.53 0.49 -3.38
CA ASN A 16 -5.12 1.17 -2.17
C ASN A 16 -3.65 1.61 -2.32
N VAL A 17 -3.38 2.88 -2.04
CA VAL A 17 -2.02 3.41 -1.91
C VAL A 17 -1.69 3.42 -0.42
N HIS A 18 -0.67 2.66 -0.02
CA HIS A 18 -0.38 2.41 1.38
C HIS A 18 1.08 2.77 1.71
N PRO A 19 1.36 3.65 2.69
CA PRO A 19 2.69 4.21 2.94
C PRO A 19 3.52 3.31 3.88
N LEU A 20 3.84 2.10 3.42
CA LEU A 20 4.77 1.19 4.09
C LEU A 20 5.49 0.28 3.10
N LEU A 21 6.46 -0.46 3.63
CA LEU A 21 7.03 -1.66 3.01
C LEU A 21 6.62 -2.91 3.82
N PRO A 22 6.00 -3.92 3.19
CA PRO A 22 5.61 -5.15 3.88
C PRO A 22 6.85 -6.02 4.20
N PRO A 23 6.78 -6.97 5.16
CA PRO A 23 5.59 -7.51 5.86
C PRO A 23 5.02 -6.65 6.99
N HIS A 24 5.80 -5.70 7.51
CA HIS A 24 5.52 -4.99 8.75
C HIS A 24 4.54 -3.83 8.57
N TYR A 25 4.07 -3.28 9.68
CA TYR A 25 3.35 -1.99 9.75
C TYR A 25 1.98 -1.92 9.05
N ARG A 26 1.44 -3.04 8.58
CA ARG A 26 0.09 -3.08 7.99
C ARG A 26 -0.98 -2.61 8.98
N GLY A 27 -2.02 -1.99 8.46
CA GLY A 27 -3.14 -1.48 9.24
C GLY A 27 -2.97 -0.01 9.61
N ALA A 28 -3.31 0.34 10.85
CA ALA A 28 -3.43 1.73 11.27
C ALA A 28 -2.06 2.37 11.53
N ALA A 29 -1.94 3.65 11.17
CA ALA A 29 -0.79 4.50 11.48
C ALA A 29 0.59 3.96 11.05
N PRO A 30 0.76 3.44 9.81
CA PRO A 30 1.99 2.82 9.36
C PRO A 30 3.22 3.75 9.41
N ILE A 31 3.04 5.02 9.03
CA ILE A 31 4.13 6.01 9.03
C ILE A 31 4.61 6.27 10.47
N GLN A 32 3.67 6.39 11.40
CA GLN A 32 3.97 6.67 12.80
C GLN A 32 4.77 5.52 13.43
N TRP A 33 4.40 4.27 13.15
CA TRP A 33 5.12 3.11 13.67
C TRP A 33 6.53 2.97 13.08
N GLN A 34 6.70 3.18 11.77
CA GLN A 34 8.02 3.19 11.13
C GLN A 34 8.94 4.28 11.75
N LEU A 35 8.41 5.48 11.97
CA LEU A 35 9.17 6.56 12.63
C LEU A 35 9.47 6.27 14.10
N ALA A 36 8.51 5.70 14.84
CA ALA A 36 8.68 5.33 16.25
C ALA A 36 9.76 4.25 16.42
N ASN A 37 9.85 3.31 15.46
CA ASN A 37 10.86 2.27 15.43
C ASN A 37 12.18 2.70 14.78
N GLN A 38 12.32 3.98 14.42
CA GLN A 38 13.53 4.56 13.82
C GLN A 38 13.95 3.87 12.52
N GLU A 39 12.97 3.43 11.72
CA GLU A 39 13.24 2.85 10.41
C GLU A 39 13.96 3.86 9.51
N GLU A 40 15.08 3.46 8.94
CA GLU A 40 15.83 4.27 7.98
C GLU A 40 15.34 4.07 6.54
N GLU A 41 14.67 2.94 6.28
CA GLU A 41 14.02 2.63 5.01
C GLU A 41 12.51 2.53 5.21
N ILE A 42 11.78 3.38 4.50
CA ILE A 42 10.32 3.37 4.44
C ILE A 42 9.89 3.31 2.97
N GLY A 43 8.60 3.34 2.69
CA GLY A 43 8.18 3.36 1.30
C GLY A 43 6.69 3.49 1.13
N VAL A 44 6.27 3.40 -0.13
CA VAL A 44 4.87 3.39 -0.52
C VAL A 44 4.62 2.25 -1.49
N LEU A 45 3.45 1.63 -1.36
CA LEU A 45 3.00 0.58 -2.24
C LEU A 45 1.60 0.87 -2.80
N ILE A 46 1.32 0.26 -3.93
CA ILE A 46 -0.02 0.16 -4.52
C ILE A 46 -0.41 -1.31 -4.49
N GLN A 47 -1.56 -1.60 -3.90
CA GLN A 47 -2.14 -2.93 -3.83
C GLN A 47 -3.59 -2.92 -4.29
N GLN A 48 -4.11 -4.09 -4.65
CA GLN A 48 -5.56 -4.26 -4.76
C GLN A 48 -6.16 -4.41 -3.35
N LEU A 49 -7.47 -4.19 -3.20
CA LEU A 49 -8.15 -4.59 -1.96
C LEU A 49 -8.15 -6.12 -1.82
N GLY A 50 -7.77 -6.61 -0.65
CA GLY A 50 -7.80 -8.03 -0.32
C GLY A 50 -9.21 -8.52 0.01
N HIS A 51 -9.47 -9.80 -0.26
CA HIS A 51 -10.74 -10.45 0.09
C HIS A 51 -10.81 -10.86 1.57
N SER A 52 -9.65 -11.06 2.20
CA SER A 52 -9.52 -11.67 3.53
C SER A 52 -9.12 -10.69 4.63
N GLY A 53 -9.09 -9.37 4.36
CA GLY A 53 -8.79 -8.36 5.38
C GLY A 53 -8.23 -7.06 4.82
N PHE A 54 -8.08 -6.06 5.70
CA PHE A 54 -7.47 -4.77 5.38
C PHE A 54 -5.97 -4.91 5.09
N ASP A 55 -5.50 -4.20 4.06
CA ASP A 55 -4.10 -4.19 3.62
C ASP A 55 -3.52 -5.60 3.35
N THR A 56 -4.35 -6.55 2.89
CA THR A 56 -3.93 -7.93 2.60
C THR A 56 -3.91 -8.28 1.11
N GLY A 57 -4.26 -7.32 0.26
CA GLY A 57 -4.38 -7.58 -1.16
C GLY A 57 -3.03 -7.70 -1.85
N PRO A 58 -3.03 -8.20 -3.10
CA PRO A 58 -1.80 -8.35 -3.86
C PRO A 58 -1.17 -6.99 -4.15
N ILE A 59 0.15 -6.92 -3.93
CA ILE A 59 0.96 -5.75 -4.26
C ILE A 59 1.14 -5.70 -5.78
N LEU A 60 0.89 -4.53 -6.36
CA LEU A 60 1.07 -4.25 -7.78
C LEU A 60 2.39 -3.52 -8.03
N LEU A 61 2.70 -2.53 -7.19
CA LEU A 61 3.90 -1.71 -7.26
C LEU A 61 4.34 -1.35 -5.84
N GLN A 62 5.64 -1.15 -5.65
CA GLN A 62 6.20 -0.62 -4.43
C GLN A 62 7.44 0.20 -4.75
N LYS A 63 7.71 1.21 -3.92
CA LYS A 63 8.91 2.03 -4.04
C LYS A 63 9.51 2.27 -2.64
N PRO A 64 10.69 1.71 -2.35
CA PRO A 64 11.42 2.04 -1.14
C PRO A 64 12.04 3.43 -1.25
N LEU A 65 12.24 4.03 -0.08
CA LEU A 65 12.83 5.34 0.13
C LEU A 65 13.67 5.27 1.41
N HIS A 66 14.96 5.57 1.27
CA HIS A 66 15.80 5.84 2.42
C HIS A 66 15.45 7.24 2.97
N LEU A 67 14.89 7.29 4.17
CA LEU A 67 14.47 8.54 4.82
C LEU A 67 14.77 8.45 6.33
N PRO A 68 16.00 8.76 6.75
CA PRO A 68 16.38 8.70 8.16
C PRO A 68 15.57 9.71 9.00
N CYS A 69 15.45 9.42 10.30
CA CYS A 69 14.68 10.15 11.32
C CYS A 69 14.29 11.59 10.93
N CYS A 70 13.02 11.77 10.54
CA CYS A 70 12.46 13.06 10.21
C CYS A 70 11.12 13.28 10.92
N PRO A 71 10.64 14.54 11.04
CA PRO A 71 9.32 14.80 11.59
C PRO A 71 8.22 14.12 10.77
N TYR A 72 7.15 13.65 11.43
CA TYR A 72 6.02 12.97 10.78
C TYR A 72 5.48 13.71 9.55
N HIS A 73 5.36 15.04 9.62
CA HIS A 73 4.87 15.83 8.49
C HIS A 73 5.78 15.74 7.26
N HIS A 74 7.10 15.68 7.46
CA HIS A 74 8.06 15.49 6.37
C HIS A 74 7.86 14.12 5.74
N ALA A 75 7.90 13.04 6.54
CA ALA A 75 7.68 11.68 6.04
C ALA A 75 6.37 11.55 5.26
N LYS A 76 5.28 12.12 5.78
CA LYS A 76 3.96 12.06 5.15
C LYS A 76 3.96 12.72 3.76
N LEU A 77 4.52 13.93 3.64
CA LEU A 77 4.56 14.64 2.36
C LEU A 77 5.48 13.93 1.37
N THR A 78 6.67 13.52 1.79
CA THR A 78 7.62 12.84 0.90
C THR A 78 7.07 11.52 0.37
N LEU A 79 6.34 10.75 1.19
CA LEU A 79 5.69 9.52 0.74
C LEU A 79 4.50 9.79 -0.20
N ALA A 80 3.76 10.89 -0.01
CA ALA A 80 2.71 11.30 -0.92
C ALA A 80 3.29 11.71 -2.29
N ASP A 81 4.34 12.54 -2.29
CA ASP A 81 5.05 12.93 -3.51
C ASP A 81 5.61 11.70 -4.24
N LEU A 82 6.19 10.74 -3.50
CA LEU A 82 6.70 9.50 -4.07
C LEU A 82 5.60 8.66 -4.74
N ALA A 83 4.38 8.68 -4.17
CA ALA A 83 3.24 7.95 -4.70
C ALA A 83 2.74 8.53 -6.03
N ASP A 84 2.80 9.86 -6.21
CA ASP A 84 2.36 10.54 -7.44
C ASP A 84 3.17 10.11 -8.68
N PHE A 85 4.41 9.65 -8.48
CA PHE A 85 5.28 9.17 -9.56
C PHE A 85 5.19 7.66 -9.82
N LEU A 86 4.33 6.93 -9.11
CA LEU A 86 4.15 5.49 -9.36
C LEU A 86 3.32 5.27 -10.64
N PRO A 87 3.88 4.68 -11.70
CA PRO A 87 3.16 4.50 -12.96
C PRO A 87 2.13 3.39 -12.81
N LEU A 88 0.87 3.75 -12.58
CA LEU A 88 -0.23 2.78 -12.56
C LEU A 88 -0.23 1.99 -13.88
N PRO A 89 -0.21 0.65 -13.85
CA PRO A 89 -0.31 -0.12 -15.07
C PRO A 89 -1.69 0.16 -15.71
N LEU A 90 -1.69 0.79 -16.89
CA LEU A 90 -2.92 1.13 -17.63
C LEU A 90 -3.74 -0.11 -18.01
N HIS A 91 -3.11 -1.28 -18.04
CA HIS A 91 -3.72 -2.58 -18.33
C HIS A 91 -3.93 -3.42 -17.06
N ILE A 92 -4.75 -2.92 -16.14
CA ILE A 92 -5.30 -3.74 -15.04
C ILE A 92 -6.43 -4.67 -15.55
N HIS A 93 -6.68 -4.71 -16.86
CA HIS A 93 -7.56 -5.67 -17.50
C HIS A 93 -6.82 -7.01 -17.73
N HIS A 94 -7.15 -8.00 -16.92
CA HIS A 94 -6.88 -9.42 -17.17
C HIS A 94 -5.39 -9.83 -17.35
N GLN A 95 -4.57 -9.62 -16.32
CA GLN A 95 -3.30 -10.34 -16.18
C GLN A 95 -3.53 -11.52 -15.24
N PRO A 96 -3.47 -12.79 -15.70
CA PRO A 96 -3.62 -13.94 -14.82
C PRO A 96 -2.33 -14.32 -14.06
N HIS A 97 -1.17 -13.70 -14.35
CA HIS A 97 0.11 -14.21 -13.84
C HIS A 97 1.21 -13.15 -13.59
N LEU A 98 0.90 -11.96 -13.06
CA LEU A 98 1.96 -11.27 -12.32
C LEU A 98 2.13 -12.05 -11.01
N PRO A 99 3.33 -12.50 -10.61
CA PRO A 99 3.49 -13.21 -9.34
C PRO A 99 3.06 -12.26 -8.22
N LEU A 100 1.84 -12.49 -7.71
CA LEU A 100 1.28 -11.72 -6.62
C LEU A 100 2.17 -12.02 -5.42
N GLN A 101 2.96 -11.03 -5.01
CA GLN A 101 3.74 -11.13 -3.80
C GLN A 101 2.78 -11.07 -2.62
N THR A 102 2.34 -12.25 -2.19
CA THR A 102 1.65 -12.41 -0.92
C THR A 102 2.72 -12.45 0.15
N VAL A 103 2.85 -11.35 0.89
CA VAL A 103 3.79 -11.25 2.00
C VAL A 103 3.00 -11.53 3.28
N PRO A 104 3.38 -12.53 4.10
CA PRO A 104 2.69 -12.83 5.35
C PRO A 104 2.63 -11.58 6.23
N ILE A 105 1.47 -11.35 6.85
CA ILE A 105 1.22 -10.16 7.67
C ILE A 105 2.03 -10.30 8.95
N GLN A 106 2.89 -9.32 9.22
CA GLN A 106 3.47 -9.13 10.53
C GLN A 106 2.88 -7.85 11.09
N HIS A 107 2.09 -8.00 12.16
CA HIS A 107 1.66 -6.86 12.95
C HIS A 107 2.90 -6.26 13.62
N VAL A 108 2.92 -4.93 13.72
CA VAL A 108 3.78 -4.25 14.70
C VAL A 108 3.45 -4.78 16.09
#